data_AF-A0A452T5J8-F1
#
_entry.id   AF-A0A452T5J8-F1
#
_cell.length_a   1.000
_cell.length_b   1.000
_cell.length_c   1.000
_cell.angle_alpha   90.00
_cell.angle_beta   90.00
_cell.angle_gamma   90.00
#
_symmetry.space_group_name_H-M   'P 1'
#
loop_
_entity.id
_entity.type
_entity.pdbx_description
1 polymer ?
#
loop_
_entity_poly.entity_id
_entity_poly.type
_entity_poly.pdbx_seq_one_letter_code
_entity_poly.pdbx_strand_id
1 'polypeptide(L)' 'DPGAANFREVATRVSQAAADLKQFCLQNAQHDPLLTGVSSSTNPFRPQKVCSFL' A
#
# COMPACT_ATOMS: atom_id res chain seq x y z
N ASP A 1 13.47 -25.87 27.83
CA ASP A 1 13.43 -26.33 26.43
C ASP A 1 14.03 -25.25 25.53
N PRO A 2 15.23 -25.45 24.96
CA PRO A 2 15.90 -24.44 24.14
C PRO A 2 15.21 -24.17 22.79
N GLY A 3 14.36 -25.09 22.30
CA GLY A 3 13.58 -24.89 21.07
C GLY A 3 12.48 -23.83 21.23
N ALA A 4 11.83 -23.80 22.39
CA ALA A 4 10.79 -22.81 22.71
C ALA A 4 11.34 -21.37 22.77
N ALA A 5 12.58 -21.17 23.23
CA ALA A 5 13.20 -19.84 23.28
C ALA A 5 13.50 -19.28 21.89
N ASN A 6 14.01 -20.12 20.97
CA ASN A 6 14.27 -19.74 19.58
C ASN A 6 12.96 -19.42 18.82
N PHE A 7 11.93 -20.24 19.02
CA PHE A 7 10.62 -19.99 18.41
C PHE A 7 10.03 -18.63 18.83
N ARG A 8 10.13 -18.28 20.11
CA ARG A 8 9.61 -16.99 20.62
C ARG A 8 10.36 -15.80 20.03
N GLU A 9 11.66 -15.91 19.84
CA GLU A 9 12.46 -14.85 19.20
C GLU A 9 12.08 -14.63 17.73
N VAL A 10 11.94 -15.72 16.97
CA VAL A 10 11.51 -15.65 15.57
C VAL A 10 10.11 -15.05 15.47
N ALA A 11 9.17 -15.48 16.34
CA ALA A 11 7.82 -14.95 16.38
C ALA A 11 7.79 -13.43 16.64
N THR A 12 8.63 -12.93 17.55
CA THR A 12 8.75 -11.49 17.80
C THR A 12 9.24 -10.73 16.56
N ARG A 13 10.28 -11.23 15.89
CA ARG A 13 10.81 -10.59 14.67
C ARG A 13 9.80 -10.56 13.53
N VAL A 14 9.07 -11.65 13.32
CA VAL A 14 8.01 -11.72 12.30
C VAL A 14 6.87 -10.76 12.64
N SER A 15 6.44 -10.71 13.90
CA SER A 15 5.39 -9.80 14.35
C SER A 15 5.79 -8.33 14.17
N GLN A 16 7.05 -7.99 14.46
CA GLN A 16 7.57 -6.65 14.24
C GLN A 16 7.60 -6.29 12.76
N ALA A 17 8.13 -7.17 11.91
CA ALA A 17 8.15 -6.94 10.45
C ALA A 17 6.75 -6.75 9.87
N ALA A 18 5.75 -7.50 10.37
CA ALA A 18 4.37 -7.33 9.96
C ALA A 18 3.77 -5.98 10.41
N ALA A 19 4.10 -5.52 11.63
CA ALA A 19 3.68 -4.22 12.13
C ALA A 19 4.29 -3.08 11.31
N ASP A 20 5.59 -3.17 11.00
CA ASP A 20 6.31 -2.18 10.19
C ASP A 20 5.75 -2.10 8.77
N LEU A 21 5.48 -3.25 8.14
CA LEU A 21 4.86 -3.31 6.82
C LEU A 21 3.47 -2.67 6.82
N LYS A 22 2.63 -3.00 7.81
CA LYS A 22 1.31 -2.39 7.96
C LYS A 22 1.42 -0.87 8.09
N GLN A 23 2.35 -0.40 8.93
CA GLN A 23 2.54 1.02 9.16
C GLN A 23 2.99 1.75 7.89
N PHE A 24 3.90 1.15 7.11
CA PHE A 24 4.29 1.67 5.80
C PHE A 24 3.08 1.80 4.87
N CYS A 25 2.26 0.75 4.77
CA CYS A 25 1.07 0.79 3.93
C CYS A 25 0.09 1.89 4.38
N LEU A 26 -0.15 2.04 5.69
CA LEU A 26 -1.05 3.08 6.21
C LEU A 26 -0.54 4.50 5.93
N GLN A 27 0.76 4.73 6.06
CA GLN A 27 1.37 6.03 5.76
C GLN A 27 1.28 6.38 4.28
N ASN A 28 1.36 5.38 3.39
CA ASN A 28 1.40 5.60 1.94
C ASN A 28 0.03 5.42 1.27
N ALA A 29 -0.98 4.89 1.95
CA ALA A 29 -2.29 4.58 1.37
C ALA A 29 -2.95 5.79 0.71
N GLN A 30 -2.81 6.98 1.28
CA GLN A 30 -3.38 8.20 0.72
C GLN A 30 -2.68 8.67 -0.57
N HIS A 31 -1.45 8.21 -0.79
CA HIS A 31 -0.65 8.52 -1.96
C HIS A 31 -0.78 7.49 -3.08
N ASP A 32 -1.48 6.38 -2.84
CA ASP A 32 -1.75 5.36 -3.84
C ASP A 32 -3.03 5.70 -4.63
N PRO A 33 -2.92 6.13 -5.91
CA PRO A 33 -4.05 6.48 -6.76
C PRO A 33 -5.06 5.35 -6.95
N LEU A 34 -4.64 4.10 -6.79
CA LEU A 34 -5.50 2.93 -6.95
C LEU A 34 -6.35 2.67 -5.71
N LEU A 35 -5.88 3.11 -4.53
CA LEU A 35 -6.63 2.99 -3.28
C LEU A 35 -7.56 4.18 -3.05
N THR A 36 -7.10 5.40 -3.34
CA THR A 36 -7.89 6.63 -3.13
C THR A 36 -8.74 7.03 -4.33
N GLY A 37 -8.45 6.49 -5.50
CA GLY A 37 -8.97 6.98 -6.75
C GLY A 37 -8.35 8.32 -7.14
N VAL A 38 -8.46 8.68 -8.42
CA VAL A 38 -8.02 9.97 -8.93
C VAL A 38 -9.12 10.63 -9.73
N SER A 39 -9.09 11.96 -9.74
CA SER A 39 -10.01 12.72 -10.57
C SER A 39 -9.81 12.39 -12.06
N SER A 40 -10.87 12.61 -12.83
CA SER A 40 -10.85 12.42 -14.27
C SER A 40 -9.69 13.13 -14.96
N SER A 41 -9.40 14.38 -14.58
CA SER A 41 -8.37 15.21 -15.20
C SER A 41 -6.95 14.82 -14.81
N THR A 42 -6.75 14.18 -13.65
CA THR A 42 -5.43 13.78 -13.16
C THR A 42 -5.08 12.33 -13.49
N ASN A 43 -5.99 11.57 -14.11
CA ASN A 43 -5.72 10.20 -14.53
C ASN A 43 -4.97 10.18 -15.88
N PRO A 44 -3.70 9.75 -15.94
CA PRO A 44 -2.91 9.72 -17.18
C PRO A 44 -3.41 8.67 -18.19
N PHE A 45 -4.20 7.69 -17.74
CA PHE A 45 -4.78 6.66 -18.62
C PHE A 45 -6.13 7.06 -19.21
N ARG A 46 -6.69 8.22 -18.83
CA ARG A 46 -7.95 8.68 -19.41
C ARG A 46 -7.72 9.10 -20.88
N PRO A 47 -8.50 8.57 -21.83
CA PRO A 47 -8.52 9.10 -23.19
C PRO A 47 -8.93 10.57 -23.19
N GLN A 48 -8.16 11.43 -23.86
CA GLN A 48 -8.54 12.83 -24.00
C GLN A 48 -9.90 12.91 -24.70
N LYS A 49 -10.87 13.57 -24.06
CA LYS A 49 -12.09 13.96 -24.75
C LYS A 49 -11.72 15.12 -25.68
N VAL A 50 -11.41 14.80 -26.93
CA VAL A 50 -11.46 15.79 -27.99
C VAL A 50 -12.94 16.16 -28.16
N CYS A 51 -13.32 17.38 -27.77
CA CYS A 51 -14.59 17.94 -28.19
C CYS A 51 -14.47 18.25 -29.67
N SER A 52 -14.92 17.33 -30.52
CA SER A 52 -15.11 17.60 -31.94
C SER A 52 -16.28 18.56 -32.07
N PHE A 53 -16.02 19.79 -32.53
CA PHE A 53 -17.08 20.65 -33.04
C PHE A 53 -17.56 20.02 -34.36
N LEU A 54 -18.72 19.39 -34.33
CA LEU A 54 -19.49 19.00 -35.52
C LEU A 54 -20.48 20.11 -35.85
#